data_AF-A0A8H3GA21-F1
#
_entry.id   AF-A0A8H3GA21-F1
#
_cell.length_a   1.000
_cell.length_b   1.000
_cell.length_c   1.000
_cell.angle_alpha   90.00
_cell.angle_beta   90.00
_cell.angle_gamma   90.00
#
_symmetry.space_group_name_H-M   'P 1'
#
loop_
_entity.id
_entity.type
_entity.pdbx_description
1 polymer ?
#
loop_
_entity_poly.entity_id
_entity_poly.type
_entity_poly.pdbx_seq_one_letter_code
_entity_poly.pdbx_strand_id
1 'polypeptide(L)'
;MTMSPNSTDRMQQFIKQLDFTKLDSAPSDSIYGEFLFGAAGYQIDFARMTVSQPAITWESSGKPSTDQVALVGADLRKALDRVYTFATASSAQRSSALARYWTDILQFSTSQLSDFRRIASASPVLLPFDATSSAVQSLFSNTNGSFPPPAACYPTLSADELDAVNAMETTVFGLTRTGSVPPSLDSSCFPSRPVYGVLDIAQLRSSFGPSEKDAPKQAVQISANATSRVSVRLGRDAAGLPSTSITTANRTGSDDARTFGTINNMDHVLLTYLQAFP
;
A
#
# COMPACT_ATOMS: atom_id res chain seq x y z
N MET A 1 17.13 -22.45 17.82
CA MET A 1 17.38 -22.61 16.36
C MET A 1 17.05 -21.28 15.70
N THR A 2 18.01 -20.36 15.63
CA THR A 2 18.75 -20.00 14.39
C THR A 2 17.84 -19.66 13.21
N MET A 3 17.85 -18.37 12.82
CA MET A 3 17.22 -17.82 11.62
C MET A 3 17.40 -18.78 10.44
N SER A 4 16.34 -19.09 9.67
CA SER A 4 16.46 -19.88 8.42
C SER A 4 17.64 -19.36 7.59
N PRO A 5 18.76 -20.12 7.50
CA PRO A 5 19.98 -19.69 6.83
C PRO A 5 19.87 -19.68 5.29
N ASN A 6 18.76 -20.17 4.73
CA ASN A 6 18.73 -20.66 3.37
C ASN A 6 18.88 -19.58 2.27
N SER A 7 18.30 -18.38 2.42
CA SER A 7 18.31 -17.39 1.32
C SER A 7 19.64 -16.67 1.16
N THR A 8 20.28 -16.27 2.25
CA THR A 8 21.58 -15.59 2.22
C THR A 8 22.68 -16.55 1.73
N ASP A 9 22.68 -17.78 2.24
CA ASP A 9 23.67 -18.79 1.83
C ASP A 9 23.50 -19.15 0.35
N ARG A 10 22.26 -19.31 -0.13
CA ARG A 10 21.98 -19.52 -1.57
C ARG A 10 22.41 -18.34 -2.43
N MET A 11 22.20 -17.10 -1.95
CA MET A 11 22.65 -15.90 -2.65
C MET A 11 24.18 -15.85 -2.74
N GLN A 12 24.87 -16.10 -1.63
CA GLN A 12 26.34 -16.14 -1.61
C GLN A 12 26.90 -17.23 -2.54
N GLN A 13 26.27 -18.42 -2.55
CA GLN A 13 26.66 -19.49 -3.46
C GLN A 13 26.41 -19.12 -4.92
N PHE A 14 25.27 -18.51 -5.23
CA PHE A 14 24.95 -18.02 -6.57
C PHE A 14 26.01 -17.02 -7.06
N ILE A 15 26.29 -15.99 -6.27
CA ILE A 15 27.29 -14.96 -6.63
C ILE A 15 28.67 -15.57 -6.86
N LYS A 16 29.10 -16.53 -6.01
CA LYS A 16 30.40 -17.20 -6.16
C LYS A 16 30.53 -18.01 -7.45
N GLN A 17 29.42 -18.36 -8.09
CA GLN A 17 29.39 -19.11 -9.35
C GLN A 17 29.27 -18.21 -10.58
N LEU A 18 29.06 -16.90 -10.39
CA LEU A 18 28.94 -15.95 -11.50
C LEU A 18 30.30 -15.67 -12.11
N ASP A 19 30.34 -15.70 -13.44
CA ASP A 19 31.50 -15.26 -14.21
C ASP A 19 31.31 -13.81 -14.65
N PHE A 20 31.81 -12.89 -13.82
CA PHE A 20 31.71 -11.45 -14.07
C PHE A 20 32.51 -10.99 -15.30
N THR A 21 33.45 -11.80 -15.82
CA THR A 21 34.22 -11.45 -17.04
C THR A 21 33.34 -11.38 -18.29
N LYS A 22 32.16 -12.01 -18.26
CA LYS A 22 31.17 -11.92 -19.33
C LYS A 22 30.58 -10.50 -19.50
N LEU A 23 30.58 -9.69 -18.44
CA LEU A 23 30.05 -8.33 -18.49
C LEU A 23 30.87 -7.41 -19.39
N ASP A 24 32.14 -7.72 -19.60
CA ASP A 24 33.05 -6.94 -20.44
C ASP A 24 32.93 -7.26 -21.94
N SER A 25 32.22 -8.34 -22.31
CA SER A 25 32.38 -8.99 -23.63
C SER A 25 31.12 -9.11 -24.50
N ALA A 26 29.93 -8.67 -24.05
CA ALA A 26 28.74 -8.65 -24.92
C ALA A 26 27.93 -7.35 -24.81
N PRO A 27 27.13 -6.99 -25.85
CA PRO A 27 26.12 -5.96 -25.72
C PRO A 27 25.15 -6.37 -24.61
N SER A 28 25.17 -5.57 -23.55
CA SER A 28 24.36 -5.54 -22.34
C SER A 28 23.25 -6.60 -22.26
N ASP A 29 22.25 -6.57 -23.14
CA ASP A 29 20.95 -7.19 -22.88
C ASP A 29 20.88 -8.73 -22.99
N SER A 30 21.89 -9.39 -23.57
CA SER A 30 21.85 -10.85 -23.80
C SER A 30 22.34 -11.72 -22.63
N ILE A 31 23.13 -11.17 -21.70
CA ILE A 31 23.77 -11.94 -20.62
C ILE A 31 23.10 -11.72 -19.25
N TYR A 32 22.25 -10.69 -19.12
CA TYR A 32 21.71 -10.28 -17.81
C TYR A 32 20.88 -11.36 -17.12
N GLY A 33 20.24 -12.26 -17.86
CA GLY A 33 19.49 -13.38 -17.27
C GLY A 33 20.33 -14.29 -16.38
N GLU A 34 21.62 -14.47 -16.68
CA GLU A 34 22.53 -15.33 -15.89
C GLU A 34 22.87 -14.71 -14.53
N PHE A 35 22.72 -13.39 -14.37
CA PHE A 35 23.04 -12.64 -13.17
C PHE A 35 21.80 -12.36 -12.30
N LEU A 36 20.63 -12.91 -12.67
CA LEU A 36 19.38 -12.74 -11.94
C LEU A 36 19.23 -13.79 -10.84
N PHE A 37 19.10 -13.33 -9.59
CA PHE A 37 18.80 -14.16 -8.44
C PHE A 37 17.45 -13.80 -7.83
N GLY A 38 16.56 -14.79 -7.73
CA GLY A 38 15.29 -14.63 -7.02
C GLY A 38 15.44 -14.88 -5.52
N ALA A 39 15.10 -13.90 -4.68
CA ALA A 39 15.11 -14.04 -3.23
C ALA A 39 13.92 -13.33 -2.59
N ALA A 40 13.20 -14.05 -1.73
CA ALA A 40 12.23 -13.46 -0.81
C ALA A 40 11.24 -12.48 -1.49
N GLY A 41 10.73 -12.86 -2.67
CA GLY A 41 9.77 -12.05 -3.44
C GLY A 41 10.36 -11.00 -4.38
N TYR A 42 11.68 -10.80 -4.40
CA TYR A 42 12.38 -9.88 -5.29
C TYR A 42 13.34 -10.62 -6.23
N GLN A 43 13.71 -9.97 -7.33
CA GLN A 43 14.78 -10.34 -8.23
C GLN A 43 15.93 -9.37 -8.06
N ILE A 44 17.14 -9.90 -7.85
CA ILE A 44 18.37 -9.14 -7.76
C ILE A 44 19.13 -9.36 -9.05
N ASP A 45 19.38 -8.30 -9.80
CA ASP A 45 20.24 -8.29 -10.97
C ASP A 45 21.64 -7.86 -10.53
N PHE A 46 22.54 -8.83 -10.41
CA PHE A 46 23.92 -8.58 -9.98
C PHE A 46 24.78 -7.92 -11.07
N ALA A 47 24.37 -7.99 -12.34
CA ALA A 47 25.08 -7.31 -13.43
C ALA A 47 24.75 -5.82 -13.46
N ARG A 48 23.47 -5.47 -13.25
CA ARG A 48 23.00 -4.08 -13.19
C ARG A 48 23.05 -3.48 -11.79
N MET A 49 23.31 -4.29 -10.77
CA MET A 49 23.20 -3.93 -9.35
C MET A 49 21.83 -3.34 -9.00
N THR A 50 20.76 -3.94 -9.54
CA THR A 50 19.39 -3.49 -9.30
C THR A 50 18.58 -4.56 -8.58
N VAL A 51 17.58 -4.12 -7.83
CA VAL A 51 16.57 -5.01 -7.23
C VAL A 51 15.22 -4.64 -7.82
N SER A 52 14.54 -5.62 -8.39
CA SER A 52 13.22 -5.46 -8.98
C SER A 52 12.25 -6.45 -8.35
N GLN A 53 11.00 -6.10 -8.39
CA GLN A 53 9.88 -6.92 -7.97
C GLN A 53 9.29 -7.64 -9.20
N PRO A 54 8.75 -8.86 -9.05
CA PRO A 54 8.10 -9.57 -10.15
C PRO A 54 6.90 -8.76 -10.65
N ALA A 55 6.72 -8.67 -11.96
CA ALA A 55 5.56 -7.99 -12.53
C ALA A 55 4.28 -8.75 -12.20
N ILE A 56 3.43 -8.17 -11.35
CA ILE A 56 2.13 -8.72 -10.96
C ILE A 56 1.04 -7.73 -11.35
N THR A 57 0.02 -8.21 -12.06
CA THR A 57 -1.14 -7.38 -12.38
C THR A 57 -2.17 -7.45 -11.25
N TRP A 58 -2.87 -6.34 -11.02
CA TRP A 58 -4.04 -6.27 -10.16
C TRP A 58 -5.08 -7.32 -10.53
N GLU A 59 -5.33 -7.52 -11.83
CA GLU A 59 -6.31 -8.49 -12.29
C GLU A 59 -5.92 -9.94 -11.94
N SER A 60 -4.63 -10.30 -12.03
CA SER A 60 -4.15 -11.66 -11.73
C SER A 60 -4.12 -11.98 -10.24
N SER A 61 -3.67 -11.04 -9.42
CA SER A 61 -3.52 -11.25 -7.97
C SER A 61 -4.77 -10.86 -7.20
N GLY A 62 -5.32 -9.67 -7.46
CA GLY A 62 -6.49 -9.12 -6.77
C GLY A 62 -7.82 -9.77 -7.18
N LYS A 63 -7.86 -10.44 -8.34
CA LYS A 63 -9.03 -11.15 -8.89
C LYS A 63 -10.33 -10.32 -8.81
N PRO A 64 -10.33 -9.06 -9.31
CA PRO A 64 -11.52 -8.23 -9.34
C PRO A 64 -12.62 -8.86 -10.20
N SER A 65 -13.89 -8.55 -9.92
CA SER A 65 -14.97 -8.87 -10.84
C SER A 65 -14.91 -7.99 -12.10
N THR A 66 -15.57 -8.41 -13.16
CA THR A 66 -15.65 -7.66 -14.43
C THR A 66 -16.16 -6.23 -14.23
N ASP A 67 -17.15 -6.03 -13.36
CA ASP A 67 -17.68 -4.70 -13.03
C ASP A 67 -16.60 -3.80 -12.41
N GLN A 68 -15.76 -4.35 -11.54
CA GLN A 68 -14.67 -3.59 -10.92
C GLN A 68 -13.60 -3.23 -11.94
N VAL A 69 -13.29 -4.13 -12.87
CA VAL A 69 -12.34 -3.87 -13.97
C VAL A 69 -12.86 -2.75 -14.87
N ALA A 70 -14.15 -2.73 -15.17
CA ALA A 70 -14.78 -1.68 -15.99
C ALA A 70 -14.77 -0.29 -15.32
N LEU A 71 -14.78 -0.24 -13.98
CA LEU A 71 -14.72 1.03 -13.21
C LEU A 71 -13.31 1.63 -13.11
N VAL A 72 -12.26 0.88 -13.46
CA VAL A 72 -10.86 1.30 -13.26
C VAL A 72 -10.25 1.70 -14.60
N GLY A 73 -10.02 3.01 -14.76
CA GLY A 73 -9.30 3.59 -15.89
C GLY A 73 -7.82 3.20 -15.94
N ALA A 74 -7.16 3.51 -17.07
CA ALA A 74 -5.80 3.05 -17.35
C ALA A 74 -4.75 3.52 -16.30
N ASP A 75 -4.84 4.76 -15.82
CA ASP A 75 -3.89 5.30 -14.85
C ASP A 75 -4.01 4.61 -13.49
N LEU A 76 -5.24 4.43 -13.00
CA LEU A 76 -5.49 3.68 -11.76
C LEU A 76 -5.12 2.21 -11.90
N ARG A 77 -5.28 1.61 -13.10
CA ARG A 77 -4.83 0.24 -13.34
C ARG A 77 -3.32 0.10 -13.20
N LYS A 78 -2.55 1.03 -13.78
CA LYS A 78 -1.08 1.07 -13.61
C LYS A 78 -0.68 1.26 -12.14
N ALA A 79 -1.39 2.14 -11.42
CA ALA A 79 -1.17 2.34 -9.99
C ALA A 79 -1.45 1.06 -9.18
N LEU A 80 -2.55 0.38 -9.46
CA LEU A 80 -2.89 -0.89 -8.82
C LEU A 80 -1.87 -1.99 -9.16
N ASP A 81 -1.48 -2.15 -10.43
CA ASP A 81 -0.45 -3.11 -10.84
C ASP A 81 0.86 -2.86 -10.08
N ARG A 82 1.28 -1.60 -9.97
CA ARG A 82 2.47 -1.20 -9.19
C ARG A 82 2.33 -1.62 -7.73
N VAL A 83 1.22 -1.30 -7.07
CA VAL A 83 0.99 -1.66 -5.66
C VAL A 83 1.00 -3.17 -5.47
N TYR A 84 0.27 -3.93 -6.31
CA TYR A 84 0.22 -5.39 -6.22
C TYR A 84 1.58 -6.03 -6.40
N THR A 85 2.38 -5.48 -7.29
CA THR A 85 3.76 -5.90 -7.55
C THR A 85 4.65 -5.70 -6.31
N PHE A 86 4.62 -4.54 -5.65
CA PHE A 86 5.35 -4.32 -4.40
C PHE A 86 4.79 -5.12 -3.21
N ALA A 87 3.46 -5.15 -3.05
CA ALA A 87 2.79 -5.84 -1.97
C ALA A 87 3.07 -7.35 -1.98
N THR A 88 3.02 -7.98 -3.16
CA THR A 88 3.35 -9.40 -3.32
C THR A 88 4.79 -9.67 -2.93
N ALA A 89 5.72 -8.85 -3.41
CA ALA A 89 7.15 -8.98 -3.11
C ALA A 89 7.44 -8.79 -1.61
N SER A 90 6.96 -7.71 -1.00
CA SER A 90 7.14 -7.40 0.42
C SER A 90 6.46 -8.40 1.35
N SER A 91 5.24 -8.85 1.01
CA SER A 91 4.53 -9.87 1.78
C SER A 91 5.29 -11.20 1.73
N ALA A 92 5.75 -11.64 0.55
CA ALA A 92 6.60 -12.82 0.43
C ALA A 92 7.89 -12.68 1.25
N GLN A 93 8.55 -11.51 1.19
CA GLN A 93 9.77 -11.24 1.94
C GLN A 93 9.60 -11.37 3.44
N ARG A 94 8.47 -10.90 3.99
CA ARG A 94 8.23 -10.82 5.43
C ARG A 94 7.36 -11.96 5.99
N SER A 95 6.82 -12.82 5.14
CA SER A 95 5.95 -13.95 5.53
C SER A 95 6.56 -14.86 6.61
N SER A 96 7.84 -15.23 6.47
CA SER A 96 8.55 -16.06 7.44
C SER A 96 8.86 -15.31 8.74
N ALA A 97 9.11 -14.00 8.65
CA ALA A 97 9.33 -13.16 9.83
C ALA A 97 8.03 -12.98 10.63
N LEU A 98 6.90 -12.79 9.95
CA LEU A 98 5.57 -12.79 10.58
C LEU A 98 5.29 -14.13 11.27
N ALA A 99 5.52 -15.24 10.58
CA ALA A 99 5.31 -16.57 11.16
C ALA A 99 6.14 -16.79 12.43
N ARG A 100 7.43 -16.43 12.41
CA ARG A 100 8.29 -16.51 13.60
C ARG A 100 7.88 -15.56 14.69
N TYR A 101 7.56 -14.31 14.36
CA TYR A 101 7.12 -13.36 15.39
C TYR A 101 5.86 -13.89 16.09
N TRP A 102 4.93 -14.46 15.34
CA TRP A 102 3.72 -15.08 15.87
C TRP A 102 4.00 -16.27 16.78
N THR A 103 4.84 -17.22 16.36
CA THR A 103 5.08 -18.45 17.13
C THR A 103 6.12 -18.30 18.23
N ASP A 104 7.18 -17.54 17.97
CA ASP A 104 8.37 -17.49 18.82
C ASP A 104 8.30 -16.31 19.80
N ILE A 105 7.66 -15.20 19.42
CA ILE A 105 7.54 -14.01 20.29
C ILE A 105 6.17 -13.98 20.96
N LEU A 106 5.09 -14.04 20.19
CA LEU A 106 3.72 -14.01 20.74
C LEU A 106 3.28 -15.36 21.32
N GLN A 107 4.03 -16.44 21.07
CA GLN A 107 3.76 -17.79 21.58
C GLN A 107 2.36 -18.32 21.20
N PHE A 108 1.84 -17.89 20.05
CA PHE A 108 0.57 -18.38 19.49
C PHE A 108 0.79 -19.50 18.48
N SER A 109 -0.24 -20.32 18.26
CA SER A 109 -0.16 -21.44 17.32
C SER A 109 -0.21 -20.99 15.85
N THR A 110 0.36 -21.79 14.94
CA THR A 110 0.35 -21.54 13.50
C THR A 110 -1.06 -21.49 12.90
N SER A 111 -2.02 -22.25 13.44
CA SER A 111 -3.42 -22.19 12.98
C SER A 111 -4.04 -20.82 13.26
N GLN A 112 -3.78 -20.24 14.43
CA GLN A 112 -4.27 -18.91 14.78
C GLN A 112 -3.68 -17.80 13.90
N LEU A 113 -2.47 -17.97 13.34
CA LEU A 113 -1.93 -17.02 12.36
C LEU A 113 -2.76 -17.00 11.07
N SER A 114 -3.24 -18.16 10.63
CA SER A 114 -4.09 -18.27 9.44
C SER A 114 -5.45 -17.61 9.69
N ASP A 115 -6.01 -17.78 10.89
CA ASP A 115 -7.22 -17.07 11.31
C ASP A 115 -7.01 -15.56 11.40
N PHE A 116 -5.90 -15.11 11.97
CA PHE A 116 -5.57 -13.69 12.06
C PHE A 116 -5.48 -13.04 10.67
N ARG A 117 -4.77 -13.66 9.71
CA ARG A 117 -4.71 -13.20 8.31
C ARG A 117 -6.09 -13.13 7.67
N ARG A 118 -6.94 -14.15 7.91
CA ARG A 118 -8.31 -14.20 7.40
C ARG A 118 -9.18 -13.09 7.99
N ILE A 119 -9.07 -12.83 9.29
CA ILE A 119 -9.80 -11.75 9.97
C ILE A 119 -9.34 -10.40 9.43
N ALA A 120 -8.02 -10.16 9.36
CA ALA A 120 -7.49 -8.90 8.85
C ALA A 120 -7.91 -8.62 7.41
N SER A 121 -7.86 -9.62 6.53
CA SER A 121 -8.29 -9.46 5.12
C SER A 121 -9.81 -9.28 4.96
N ALA A 122 -10.62 -9.81 5.88
CA ALA A 122 -12.07 -9.63 5.88
C ALA A 122 -12.54 -8.41 6.70
N SER A 123 -11.60 -7.65 7.30
CA SER A 123 -11.95 -6.54 8.17
C SER A 123 -12.57 -5.38 7.38
N PRO A 124 -13.53 -4.64 7.97
CA PRO A 124 -14.13 -3.49 7.31
C PRO A 124 -13.09 -2.44 6.92
N VAL A 125 -13.22 -1.89 5.72
CA VAL A 125 -12.49 -0.69 5.31
C VAL A 125 -13.44 0.49 5.41
N LEU A 126 -13.11 1.41 6.30
CA LEU A 126 -13.90 2.59 6.61
C LEU A 126 -13.27 3.81 5.93
N LEU A 127 -14.04 4.50 5.09
CA LEU A 127 -13.65 5.77 4.47
C LEU A 127 -14.27 6.92 5.28
N PRO A 128 -13.47 7.60 6.11
CA PRO A 128 -13.97 8.62 7.00
C PRO A 128 -14.17 9.95 6.29
N PHE A 129 -15.14 10.74 6.76
CA PHE A 129 -15.44 12.08 6.27
C PHE A 129 -16.14 12.91 7.36
N ASP A 130 -16.22 14.23 7.14
CA ASP A 130 -17.01 15.13 7.99
C ASP A 130 -18.21 15.68 7.21
N ALA A 131 -19.40 15.14 7.50
CA ALA A 131 -20.66 15.60 6.92
C ALA A 131 -21.06 17.02 7.35
N THR A 132 -20.41 17.58 8.37
CA THR A 132 -20.62 18.97 8.81
C THR A 132 -19.78 19.98 8.04
N SER A 133 -18.82 19.52 7.22
CA SER A 133 -18.04 20.36 6.32
C SER A 133 -18.90 20.86 5.17
N SER A 134 -18.96 22.18 4.98
CA SER A 134 -19.67 22.80 3.85
C SER A 134 -19.14 22.35 2.49
N ALA A 135 -17.83 22.06 2.41
CA ALA A 135 -17.19 21.57 1.20
C ALA A 135 -17.60 20.12 0.87
N VAL A 136 -17.89 19.29 1.88
CA VAL A 136 -18.39 17.91 1.70
C VAL A 136 -19.90 17.91 1.42
N GLN A 137 -20.66 18.78 2.09
CA GLN A 137 -22.11 18.90 1.90
C GLN A 137 -22.50 19.25 0.46
N SER A 138 -21.68 20.05 -0.24
CA SER A 138 -21.92 20.39 -1.65
C SER A 138 -21.90 19.17 -2.58
N LEU A 139 -21.32 18.05 -2.14
CA LEU A 139 -21.22 16.82 -2.91
C LEU A 139 -22.39 15.86 -2.67
N PHE A 140 -23.23 16.08 -1.65
CA PHE A 140 -24.38 15.21 -1.38
C PHE A 140 -25.44 15.23 -2.50
N SER A 141 -25.44 16.29 -3.32
CA SER A 141 -26.28 16.38 -4.52
C SER A 141 -25.67 15.68 -5.74
N ASN A 142 -24.41 15.26 -5.68
CA ASN A 142 -23.69 14.62 -6.79
C ASN A 142 -23.67 13.10 -6.63
N THR A 143 -24.71 12.43 -7.14
CA THR A 143 -24.87 10.97 -7.05
C THR A 143 -23.91 10.17 -7.93
N ASN A 144 -23.19 10.83 -8.85
CA ASN A 144 -22.28 10.18 -9.80
C ASN A 144 -20.80 10.36 -9.43
N GLY A 145 -20.49 11.12 -8.37
CA GLY A 145 -19.13 11.36 -7.89
C GLY A 145 -18.63 10.27 -6.95
N SER A 146 -17.32 10.01 -6.97
CA SER A 146 -16.67 9.20 -5.94
C SER A 146 -16.82 9.88 -4.58
N PHE A 147 -17.27 9.14 -3.56
CA PHE A 147 -17.45 9.64 -2.21
C PHE A 147 -16.90 8.64 -1.17
N PRO A 148 -16.16 9.10 -0.14
CA PRO A 148 -15.73 10.48 0.10
C PRO A 148 -14.75 11.01 -0.96
N PRO A 149 -14.52 12.34 -0.99
CA PRO A 149 -13.58 12.93 -1.93
C PRO A 149 -12.14 12.43 -1.72
N PRO A 150 -11.35 12.32 -2.80
CA PRO A 150 -9.92 12.02 -2.70
C PRO A 150 -9.15 13.08 -1.92
N ALA A 151 -8.12 12.64 -1.20
CA ALA A 151 -7.33 13.49 -0.30
C ALA A 151 -6.74 14.72 -1.00
N ALA A 152 -6.12 14.54 -2.17
CA ALA A 152 -5.49 15.63 -2.92
C ALA A 152 -6.48 16.70 -3.44
N CYS A 153 -7.78 16.44 -3.38
CA CYS A 153 -8.82 17.30 -3.95
C CYS A 153 -9.46 18.27 -2.95
N TYR A 154 -9.08 18.21 -1.67
CA TYR A 154 -9.66 19.09 -0.66
C TYR A 154 -9.12 20.53 -0.80
N PRO A 155 -10.00 21.56 -0.85
CA PRO A 155 -9.59 22.96 -0.96
C PRO A 155 -9.00 23.54 0.33
N THR A 156 -9.16 22.82 1.45
CA THR A 156 -8.70 23.25 2.78
C THR A 156 -7.29 22.77 3.11
N LEU A 157 -6.63 22.05 2.20
CA LEU A 157 -5.25 21.61 2.42
C LEU A 157 -4.31 22.81 2.47
N SER A 158 -3.36 22.77 3.41
CA SER A 158 -2.15 23.58 3.31
C SER A 158 -1.24 23.09 2.18
N ALA A 159 -0.31 23.93 1.74
CA ALA A 159 0.68 23.55 0.73
C ALA A 159 1.53 22.34 1.18
N ASP A 160 1.92 22.30 2.45
CA ASP A 160 2.71 21.20 3.02
C ASP A 160 1.92 19.87 3.04
N GLU A 161 0.61 19.92 3.32
CA GLU A 161 -0.24 18.72 3.30
C GLU A 161 -0.45 18.21 1.88
N LEU A 162 -0.68 19.10 0.91
CA LEU A 162 -0.77 18.72 -0.49
C LEU A 162 0.55 18.11 -0.96
N ASP A 163 1.69 18.66 -0.55
CA ASP A 163 3.01 18.13 -0.88
C ASP A 163 3.26 16.76 -0.25
N ALA A 164 2.82 16.53 0.98
CA ALA A 164 2.88 15.21 1.62
C ALA A 164 2.03 14.16 0.86
N VAL A 165 0.80 14.52 0.49
CA VAL A 165 -0.08 13.63 -0.29
C VAL A 165 0.53 13.35 -1.67
N ASN A 166 1.01 14.39 -2.35
CA ASN A 166 1.67 14.28 -3.64
C ASN A 166 2.92 13.38 -3.59
N ALA A 167 3.75 13.51 -2.56
CA ALA A 167 4.95 12.69 -2.39
C ALA A 167 4.60 11.21 -2.25
N MET A 168 3.59 10.88 -1.45
CA MET A 168 3.06 9.53 -1.31
C MET A 168 2.46 9.03 -2.64
N GLU A 169 1.53 9.77 -3.23
CA GLU A 169 0.83 9.35 -4.45
C GLU A 169 1.78 9.14 -5.64
N THR A 170 2.79 10.00 -5.77
CA THR A 170 3.77 9.89 -6.85
C THR A 170 4.71 8.71 -6.62
N THR A 171 5.25 8.55 -5.41
CA THR A 171 6.28 7.53 -5.16
C THR A 171 5.69 6.12 -5.04
N VAL A 172 4.55 6.00 -4.37
CA VAL A 172 3.89 4.71 -4.11
C VAL A 172 3.05 4.29 -5.30
N PHE A 173 2.15 5.17 -5.76
CA PHE A 173 1.17 4.82 -6.80
C PHE A 173 1.63 5.20 -8.22
N GLY A 174 2.68 6.00 -8.38
CA GLY A 174 3.12 6.46 -9.70
C GLY A 174 2.14 7.45 -10.33
N LEU A 175 1.30 8.11 -9.54
CA LEU A 175 0.31 9.07 -10.02
C LEU A 175 0.97 10.41 -10.33
N THR A 176 0.41 11.15 -11.28
CA THR A 176 0.86 12.50 -11.60
C THR A 176 0.55 13.46 -10.46
N ARG A 177 1.55 14.23 -10.04
CA ARG A 177 1.44 15.27 -9.01
C ARG A 177 0.30 16.26 -9.31
N THR A 178 -0.46 16.64 -8.29
CA THR A 178 -1.42 17.75 -8.34
C THR A 178 -0.68 19.06 -8.12
N GLY A 179 -0.80 20.01 -9.04
CA GLY A 179 0.04 21.23 -9.06
C GLY A 179 -0.21 22.19 -7.90
N SER A 180 -1.44 22.62 -7.70
CA SER A 180 -1.83 23.53 -6.62
C SER A 180 -3.09 23.03 -5.93
N VAL A 181 -3.32 23.48 -4.69
CA VAL A 181 -4.56 23.19 -3.94
C VAL A 181 -5.75 23.67 -4.78
N PRO A 182 -6.73 22.80 -5.08
CA PRO A 182 -7.88 23.21 -5.87
C PRO A 182 -8.72 24.25 -5.09
N PRO A 183 -9.33 25.23 -5.76
CA PRO A 183 -10.10 26.28 -5.08
C PRO A 183 -11.44 25.77 -4.51
N SER A 184 -11.88 24.58 -4.94
CA SER A 184 -13.14 23.95 -4.54
C SER A 184 -13.09 22.45 -4.78
N LEU A 185 -13.93 21.69 -4.08
CA LEU A 185 -14.14 20.27 -4.37
C LEU A 185 -14.91 20.12 -5.68
N ASP A 186 -14.20 19.70 -6.74
CA ASP A 186 -14.77 19.40 -8.05
C ASP A 186 -14.50 17.93 -8.41
N SER A 187 -15.55 17.26 -8.89
CA SER A 187 -15.49 15.91 -9.44
C SER A 187 -14.47 15.73 -10.55
N SER A 188 -14.06 16.80 -11.26
CA SER A 188 -12.98 16.75 -12.25
C SER A 188 -11.61 16.34 -11.67
N CYS A 189 -11.40 16.55 -10.37
CA CYS A 189 -10.19 16.14 -9.65
C CYS A 189 -10.23 14.64 -9.25
N PHE A 190 -11.38 13.98 -9.30
CA PHE A 190 -11.56 12.64 -8.71
C PHE A 190 -11.04 11.49 -9.59
N PRO A 191 -11.26 11.48 -10.93
CA PRO A 191 -10.74 10.43 -11.80
C PRO A 191 -9.21 10.38 -11.67
N SER A 192 -8.70 9.23 -11.21
CA SER A 192 -7.26 9.01 -10.96
C SER A 192 -6.70 9.52 -9.63
N ARG A 193 -7.54 9.72 -8.61
CA ARG A 193 -7.07 9.99 -7.24
C ARG A 193 -7.60 8.96 -6.23
N PRO A 194 -6.74 8.48 -5.31
CA PRO A 194 -7.14 7.54 -4.27
C PRO A 194 -7.93 8.22 -3.14
N VAL A 195 -8.82 7.44 -2.52
CA VAL A 195 -9.50 7.81 -1.28
C VAL A 195 -8.84 7.05 -0.14
N TYR A 196 -8.58 7.73 0.98
CA TYR A 196 -7.87 7.17 2.13
C TYR A 196 -8.83 6.88 3.27
N GLY A 197 -8.59 5.76 3.95
CA GLY A 197 -9.41 5.29 5.04
C GLY A 197 -8.65 4.37 5.98
N VAL A 198 -9.39 3.68 6.83
CA VAL A 198 -8.84 2.81 7.87
C VAL A 198 -9.34 1.38 7.65
N LEU A 199 -8.41 0.42 7.65
CA LEU A 199 -8.74 -0.99 7.81
C LEU A 199 -8.94 -1.28 9.29
N ASP A 200 -10.17 -1.55 9.68
CA ASP A 200 -10.56 -1.69 11.10
C ASP A 200 -10.46 -3.14 11.58
N ILE A 201 -9.22 -3.60 11.78
CA ILE A 201 -8.93 -4.98 12.24
C ILE A 201 -9.53 -5.24 13.63
N ALA A 202 -9.59 -4.21 14.48
CA ALA A 202 -10.08 -4.31 15.84
C ALA A 202 -11.60 -4.09 15.97
N GLN A 203 -12.30 -3.81 14.87
CA GLN A 203 -13.74 -3.52 14.84
C GLN A 203 -14.14 -2.43 15.85
N LEU A 204 -13.35 -1.37 15.91
CA LEU A 204 -13.60 -0.24 16.80
C LEU A 204 -14.77 0.60 16.28
N ARG A 205 -15.64 1.05 17.20
CA ARG A 205 -16.78 1.92 16.85
C ARG A 205 -16.36 3.22 16.17
N SER A 206 -15.16 3.71 16.46
CA SER A 206 -14.53 4.83 15.80
C SER A 206 -13.02 4.63 15.77
N SER A 207 -12.42 4.80 14.60
CA SER A 207 -10.96 4.87 14.46
C SER A 207 -10.38 6.22 14.89
N PHE A 208 -11.23 7.19 15.27
CA PHE A 208 -10.89 8.55 15.67
C PHE A 208 -11.39 8.86 17.08
N GLY A 209 -10.57 9.55 17.86
CA GLY A 209 -10.92 9.94 19.23
C GLY A 209 -11.93 11.09 19.25
N PRO A 210 -12.87 11.14 20.21
CA PRO A 210 -13.88 12.21 20.30
C PRO A 210 -13.29 13.61 20.56
N SER A 211 -12.03 13.70 20.99
CA SER A 211 -11.31 14.93 21.29
C SER A 211 -10.32 15.36 20.20
N GLU A 212 -10.22 14.61 19.10
CA GLU A 212 -9.35 14.98 17.99
C GLU A 212 -9.98 16.15 17.23
N LYS A 213 -9.27 17.27 17.21
CA LYS A 213 -9.69 18.47 16.49
C LYS A 213 -9.83 18.13 15.00
N ASP A 214 -10.97 18.50 14.40
CA ASP A 214 -11.28 18.27 12.99
C ASP A 214 -11.34 16.77 12.58
N ALA A 215 -11.51 15.86 13.56
CA ALA A 215 -11.67 14.45 13.26
C ALA A 215 -12.95 14.17 12.48
N PRO A 216 -12.90 13.24 11.51
CA PRO A 216 -14.08 12.82 10.78
C PRO A 216 -15.10 12.20 11.73
N LYS A 217 -16.37 12.59 11.53
CA LYS A 217 -17.49 12.23 12.41
C LYS A 217 -18.31 11.07 11.86
N GLN A 218 -18.13 10.77 10.58
CA GLN A 218 -18.83 9.68 9.88
C GLN A 218 -17.82 8.88 9.06
N ALA A 219 -18.20 7.66 8.72
CA ALA A 219 -17.47 6.86 7.75
C ALA A 219 -18.46 6.05 6.91
N VAL A 220 -18.11 5.83 5.65
CA VAL A 220 -18.78 4.82 4.81
C VAL A 220 -17.90 3.58 4.72
N GLN A 221 -18.52 2.41 4.73
CA GLN A 221 -17.80 1.15 4.56
C GLN A 221 -17.69 0.82 3.07
N ILE A 222 -16.49 0.46 2.62
CA ILE A 222 -16.28 -0.06 1.27
C ILE A 222 -16.98 -1.42 1.13
N SER A 223 -17.70 -1.60 0.04
CA SER A 223 -18.31 -2.88 -0.32
C SER A 223 -17.25 -3.96 -0.55
N ALA A 224 -17.53 -5.20 -0.15
CA ALA A 224 -16.58 -6.30 -0.27
C ALA A 224 -16.04 -6.50 -1.71
N ASN A 225 -16.86 -6.23 -2.72
CA ASN A 225 -16.44 -6.32 -4.14
C ASN A 225 -15.34 -5.32 -4.53
N ALA A 226 -15.22 -4.18 -3.85
CA ALA A 226 -14.25 -3.13 -4.14
C ALA A 226 -12.94 -3.29 -3.36
N THR A 227 -12.84 -4.29 -2.47
CA THR A 227 -11.64 -4.55 -1.65
C THR A 227 -10.41 -4.91 -2.49
N SER A 228 -10.60 -5.44 -3.69
CA SER A 228 -9.48 -5.72 -4.62
C SER A 228 -8.73 -4.45 -5.04
N ARG A 229 -9.32 -3.26 -4.89
CA ARG A 229 -8.67 -1.97 -5.17
C ARG A 229 -8.01 -1.33 -3.95
N VAL A 230 -8.09 -1.98 -2.79
CA VAL A 230 -7.59 -1.44 -1.53
C VAL A 230 -6.12 -1.78 -1.35
N SER A 231 -5.31 -0.74 -1.17
CA SER A 231 -3.96 -0.82 -0.61
C SER A 231 -4.00 -0.54 0.88
N VAL A 232 -3.20 -1.25 1.67
CA VAL A 232 -3.14 -1.11 3.13
C VAL A 232 -1.72 -0.79 3.57
N ARG A 233 -1.56 -0.02 4.65
CA ARG A 233 -0.27 0.21 5.30
C ARG A 233 -0.49 0.45 6.78
N LEU A 234 0.60 0.46 7.55
CA LEU A 234 0.53 0.89 8.94
C LEU A 234 0.35 2.42 9.01
N GLY A 235 -0.46 2.86 9.97
CA GLY A 235 -0.75 4.25 10.22
C GLY A 235 -2.09 4.68 9.60
N ARG A 236 -2.51 5.90 9.96
CA ARG A 236 -3.79 6.49 9.53
C ARG A 236 -3.60 7.77 8.71
N ASP A 237 -2.38 8.09 8.29
CA ASP A 237 -2.15 9.37 7.60
C ASP A 237 -2.98 9.40 6.29
N ALA A 238 -3.49 10.60 5.98
CA ALA A 238 -4.51 10.91 4.97
C ALA A 238 -5.94 10.35 5.22
N ALA A 239 -6.15 9.41 6.15
CA ALA A 239 -7.50 9.01 6.57
C ALA A 239 -8.04 10.03 7.58
N GLY A 240 -8.98 10.89 7.16
CA GLY A 240 -9.56 11.94 8.02
C GLY A 240 -8.77 13.25 8.03
N LEU A 241 -8.26 13.69 6.86
CA LEU A 241 -7.64 15.00 6.65
C LEU A 241 -8.44 16.16 7.29
N PRO A 242 -7.77 17.25 7.71
CA PRO A 242 -6.41 17.65 7.36
C PRO A 242 -5.46 17.61 8.58
N SER A 243 -4.52 16.65 8.61
CA SER A 243 -3.40 16.72 9.58
C SER A 243 -2.14 15.95 9.16
N THR A 244 -1.99 15.63 7.87
CA THR A 244 -0.82 14.86 7.42
C THR A 244 0.35 15.80 7.13
N SER A 245 1.21 16.01 8.13
CA SER A 245 2.48 16.72 7.91
C SER A 245 3.49 15.82 7.17
N ILE A 246 4.36 16.44 6.36
CA ILE A 246 5.48 15.77 5.67
C ILE A 246 6.38 15.03 6.70
N THR A 247 6.57 15.60 7.88
CA THR A 247 7.39 15.00 8.95
C THR A 247 6.77 13.70 9.47
N THR A 248 5.45 13.63 9.57
CA THR A 248 4.72 12.41 9.99
C THR A 248 4.76 11.35 8.89
N ALA A 249 4.51 11.76 7.64
CA ALA A 249 4.59 10.91 6.45
C ALA A 249 5.95 10.17 6.33
N ASN A 250 7.06 10.90 6.51
CA ASN A 250 8.39 10.32 6.44
C ASN A 250 8.69 9.31 7.57
N ARG A 251 8.06 9.46 8.75
CA ARG A 251 8.27 8.54 9.88
C ARG A 251 7.53 7.22 9.73
N THR A 252 6.42 7.22 9.01
CA THR A 252 5.61 6.01 8.77
C THR A 252 6.01 5.27 7.49
N GLY A 253 6.98 5.79 6.73
CA GLY A 253 7.40 5.25 5.44
C GLY A 253 6.32 5.38 4.37
N SER A 254 5.55 6.47 4.42
CA SER A 254 4.43 6.69 3.50
C SER A 254 4.86 7.02 2.06
N ASP A 255 6.15 7.26 1.83
CA ASP A 255 6.76 7.42 0.52
C ASP A 255 7.46 6.14 0.01
N ASP A 256 7.50 5.07 0.80
CA ASP A 256 8.11 3.79 0.38
C ASP A 256 7.03 2.80 -0.06
N ALA A 257 6.98 2.49 -1.36
CA ALA A 257 6.01 1.53 -1.92
C ALA A 257 6.07 0.13 -1.27
N ARG A 258 7.22 -0.25 -0.67
CA ARG A 258 7.41 -1.55 -0.02
C ARG A 258 6.66 -1.67 1.30
N THR A 259 6.24 -0.55 1.91
CA THR A 259 5.46 -0.54 3.16
C THR A 259 3.97 -0.76 2.92
N PHE A 260 3.51 -0.65 1.67
CA PHE A 260 2.12 -0.86 1.28
C PHE A 260 1.88 -2.33 0.92
N GLY A 261 0.78 -2.86 1.41
CA GLY A 261 0.23 -4.17 1.08
C GLY A 261 -1.09 -4.05 0.34
N THR A 262 -1.68 -5.20 0.02
CA THR A 262 -3.06 -5.33 -0.46
C THR A 262 -3.83 -6.26 0.45
N ILE A 263 -5.15 -6.32 0.32
CA ILE A 263 -6.01 -7.17 1.16
C ILE A 263 -5.56 -8.66 1.17
N ASN A 264 -4.99 -9.13 0.08
CA ASN A 264 -4.47 -10.49 -0.06
C ASN A 264 -2.94 -10.62 0.10
N ASN A 265 -2.20 -9.51 0.20
CA ASN A 265 -0.73 -9.50 0.35
C ASN A 265 -0.31 -8.44 1.37
N MET A 266 -0.43 -8.75 2.66
CA MET A 266 -0.18 -7.79 3.75
C MET A 266 0.69 -8.34 4.89
N ASP A 267 1.44 -9.43 4.71
CA ASP A 267 2.22 -10.03 5.81
C ASP A 267 3.23 -9.04 6.43
N HIS A 268 3.85 -8.19 5.62
CA HIS A 268 4.76 -7.14 6.11
C HIS A 268 4.04 -6.04 6.88
N VAL A 269 2.81 -5.70 6.47
CA VAL A 269 1.97 -4.71 7.17
C VAL A 269 1.51 -5.27 8.50
N LEU A 270 1.02 -6.52 8.53
CA LEU A 270 0.60 -7.21 9.74
C LEU A 270 1.75 -7.40 10.73
N LEU A 271 2.96 -7.75 10.23
CA LEU A 271 4.14 -7.83 11.07
C LEU A 271 4.45 -6.48 11.73
N THR A 272 4.48 -5.40 10.95
CA THR A 272 4.76 -4.05 11.48
C THR A 272 3.67 -3.61 12.46
N TYR A 273 2.40 -3.93 12.18
CA TYR A 273 1.28 -3.68 13.09
C TYR A 273 1.45 -4.38 14.43
N LEU A 274 1.78 -5.68 14.43
CA LEU A 274 2.00 -6.44 15.66
C LEU A 274 3.22 -5.92 16.45
N GLN A 275 4.28 -5.51 15.75
CA GLN A 275 5.48 -4.95 16.35
C GLN A 275 5.30 -3.53 16.91
N ALA A 276 4.20 -2.85 16.58
CA ALA A 276 3.90 -1.51 17.09
C ALA A 276 3.26 -1.54 18.48
N PHE A 277 2.83 -2.71 18.98
CA PHE A 277 2.35 -2.86 20.35
C PHE A 277 3.55 -2.98 21.32
N PRO A 278 3.52 -2.30 22.48
CA PRO A 278 4.56 -2.40 23.50
C PRO A 278 4.70 -3.80 24.11
#